data_AF-A0A972BHM7-F1
#
_entry.id   AF-A0A972BHM7-F1
#
_cell.length_a   1.000
_cell.length_b   1.000
_cell.length_c   1.000
_cell.angle_alpha   90.00
_cell.angle_beta   90.00
_cell.angle_gamma   90.00
#
_symmetry.space_group_name_H-M   'P 1'
#
loop_
_entity.id
_entity.type
_entity.pdbx_description
1 polymer ?
#
loop_
_entity_poly.entity_id
_entity_poly.type
_entity_poly.pdbx_seq_one_letter_code
_entity_poly.pdbx_strand_id
1 'polypeptide(L)' 'MLDNDMGIPLYMQLYDKLKMKITGGIWPEGFLIPSETSLMKQYGVGRETVRRAVLRLV' A
#
# COMPACT_ATOMS: atom_id res chain seq x y z
N MET A 1 3.80 -3.11 -12.34
CA MET A 1 2.72 -2.24 -11.81
C MET A 1 2.30 -2.92 -10.51
N LEU A 2 1.03 -2.99 -10.12
CA LEU A 2 0.57 -4.09 -9.27
C LEU A 2 0.00 -5.14 -10.22
N ASP A 3 0.48 -6.37 -10.13
CA ASP A 3 0.30 -7.38 -11.18
C ASP A 3 -0.48 -8.56 -10.58
N ASN A 4 -1.75 -8.68 -10.92
CA ASN A 4 -2.66 -9.68 -10.32
C ASN A 4 -2.37 -11.13 -10.76
N ASP A 5 -1.45 -11.32 -11.70
CA ASP A 5 -1.13 -12.62 -12.33
C ASP A 5 0.02 -13.37 -11.63
N MET A 6 0.78 -12.71 -10.75
CA MET A 6 1.95 -13.32 -10.07
C MET A 6 1.60 -14.33 -8.96
N GLY A 7 0.32 -14.65 -8.74
CA GLY A 7 -0.14 -15.46 -7.61
C GLY A 7 0.01 -14.79 -6.24
N ILE A 8 0.52 -13.55 -6.19
CA ILE A 8 0.65 -12.73 -4.99
C ILE A 8 -0.56 -11.81 -4.89
N PRO A 9 -1.29 -11.80 -3.75
CA PRO A 9 -2.44 -10.92 -3.58
C PRO A 9 -2.09 -9.45 -3.79
N LEU A 10 -2.96 -8.68 -4.47
CA LEU A 10 -2.77 -7.25 -4.71
C LEU A 10 -2.50 -6.45 -3.43
N TYR A 11 -3.12 -6.82 -2.31
CA TYR A 11 -2.92 -6.13 -1.03
C TYR A 11 -1.52 -6.36 -0.47
N MET A 12 -0.93 -7.53 -0.73
CA MET A 12 0.44 -7.86 -0.31
C MET A 12 1.45 -7.06 -1.14
N GLN A 13 1.23 -6.97 -2.45
CA GLN A 13 2.07 -6.16 -3.32
C GLN A 13 1.99 -4.67 -2.95
N LEU A 14 0.79 -4.17 -2.64
CA LEU A 14 0.61 -2.81 -2.14
C LEU A 14 1.31 -2.61 -0.79
N TYR A 15 1.13 -3.54 0.15
CA TYR A 15 1.80 -3.51 1.45
C TYR A 15 3.32 -3.41 1.29
N ASP A 16 3.92 -4.22 0.41
CA ASP A 16 5.37 -4.20 0.19
C ASP A 16 5.84 -2.84 -0.36
N LYS A 17 5.11 -2.27 -1.32
CA LYS A 17 5.36 -0.91 -1.83
C LYS A 17 5.29 0.16 -0.72
N LEU A 18 4.29 0.06 0.15
CA LEU A 18 4.11 1.01 1.26
C LEU A 18 5.22 0.84 2.30
N LYS A 19 5.56 -0.41 2.65
CA LYS A 19 6.65 -0.75 3.56
C LYS A 19 7.98 -0.24 3.03
N MET A 20 8.27 -0.42 1.75
CA MET A 20 9.47 0.11 1.09
C MET A 20 9.56 1.64 1.21
N LYS A 21 8.43 2.37 1.16
CA LYS A 21 8.43 3.82 1.37
C LYS A 21 8.78 4.18 2.81
N ILE A 22 8.34 3.39 3.78
CA ILE A 22 8.67 3.61 5.20
C ILE A 22 10.14 3.29 5.45
N THR A 23 10.58 2.08 5.07
CA THR A 23 11.97 1.64 5.28
C THR A 23 12.96 2.44 4.44
N GLY A 24 12.53 2.96 3.28
CA GLY A 24 13.30 3.85 2.44
C GLY A 24 13.35 5.31 2.91
N GLY A 25 12.71 5.63 4.05
CA GLY A 25 12.71 6.97 4.63
C GLY A 25 11.85 8.00 3.90
N ILE A 26 11.04 7.57 2.91
CA ILE A 26 10.08 8.45 2.23
C ILE A 26 8.94 8.83 3.19
N TRP A 27 8.50 7.88 4.01
CA TRP A 27 7.53 8.11 5.09
C TRP A 27 8.21 7.85 6.43
N PRO A 28 8.78 8.90 7.04
CA PRO A 28 9.41 8.77 8.34
C PRO A 28 8.37 8.41 9.42
N GLU A 29 8.86 7.95 10.56
CA GLU A 29 8.04 7.75 11.75
C GLU A 29 7.26 9.03 12.11
N GLY A 30 5.95 8.88 12.37
CA GLY A 30 5.03 10.00 12.58
C GLY A 30 4.49 10.65 11.30
N PHE A 31 4.92 10.21 10.11
CA PHE A 31 4.33 10.67 8.86
C PHE A 31 2.91 10.11 8.67
N LEU A 32 1.97 11.00 8.34
CA LEU A 32 0.60 10.62 8.06
C LEU A 32 0.53 9.86 6.73
N ILE A 33 0.17 8.58 6.80
CA ILE A 33 -0.07 7.78 5.62
C ILE A 33 -1.21 8.43 4.81
N PRO A 34 -1.07 8.58 3.48
CA PRO A 34 -2.13 9.12 2.65
C PRO A 34 -3.42 8.32 2.84
N SER A 35 -4.57 9.01 2.78
CA SER A 35 -5.88 8.40 2.97
C SER A 35 -6.13 7.26 1.99
N GLU A 36 -6.99 6.32 2.37
CA GLU A 36 -7.32 5.16 1.53
C GLU A 36 -7.70 5.56 0.10
N THR A 37 -8.46 6.65 -0.06
CA THR A 37 -8.85 7.20 -1.37
C THR A 37 -7.69 7.67 -2.23
N SER A 38 -6.67 8.29 -1.63
CA SER A 38 -5.47 8.72 -2.33
C SER A 38 -4.64 7.52 -2.78
N LEU A 39 -4.52 6.50 -1.92
CA LEU A 39 -3.85 5.25 -2.26
C LEU A 39 -4.58 4.48 -3.37
N MET A 40 -5.91 4.42 -3.33
CA MET A 40 -6.72 3.81 -4.39
C MET A 40 -6.44 4.47 -5.74
N LYS A 41 -6.44 5.81 -5.80
CA LYS A 41 -6.15 6.55 -7.04
C LYS A 41 -4.69 6.40 -7.48
N GLN A 42 -3.74 6.43 -6.54
CA GLN A 42 -2.31 6.34 -6.83
C GLN A 42 -1.90 4.98 -7.39
N TYR A 43 -2.50 3.91 -6.86
CA TYR A 43 -2.14 2.54 -7.20
C TYR A 43 -3.17 1.83 -8.09
N GLY A 44 -4.30 2.47 -8.39
CA GLY A 44 -5.37 1.91 -9.24
C GLY A 44 -6.05 0.68 -8.63
N VAL A 45 -6.10 0.60 -7.30
CA VAL A 45 -6.64 -0.58 -6.57
C VAL A 45 -7.95 -0.27 -5.87
N GLY A 46 -8.73 -1.32 -5.63
CA GLY A 46 -9.96 -1.24 -4.85
C GLY A 46 -9.73 -0.92 -3.37
N ARG A 47 -10.79 -0.42 -2.71
CA ARG A 47 -10.78 -0.03 -1.29
C ARG A 47 -10.35 -1.17 -0.38
N GLU A 48 -10.86 -2.38 -0.61
CA GLU A 48 -10.53 -3.55 0.20
C GLU A 48 -9.03 -3.88 0.16
N THR A 49 -8.41 -3.75 -1.00
CA THR A 49 -6.97 -3.97 -1.20
C THR A 49 -6.15 -2.98 -0.40
N VAL A 50 -6.52 -1.69 -0.48
CA VAL A 50 -5.85 -0.63 0.30
C VAL A 50 -6.03 -0.85 1.78
N ARG A 51 -7.27 -1.08 2.24
CA ARG A 51 -7.58 -1.28 3.64
C ARG A 51 -6.80 -2.45 4.23
N ARG A 52 -6.73 -3.60 3.53
CA ARG A 52 -5.95 -4.77 3.97
C ARG A 52 -4.45 -4.48 4.02
N ALA A 53 -3.92 -3.74 3.05
CA ALA A 53 -2.51 -3.36 3.04
C ALA A 53 -2.17 -2.43 4.21
N VAL A 54 -2.99 -1.41 4.47
CA VAL A 54 -2.81 -0.45 5.57
C VAL A 54 -2.98 -1.11 6.93
N LEU A 55 -3.98 -1.98 7.10
CA LEU A 55 -4.20 -2.74 8.34
C LEU A 55 -3.02 -3.66 8.70
N ARG A 56 -2.24 -4.12 7.72
CA ARG A 56 -1.07 -4.96 7.95
C ARG A 56 0.18 -4.15 8.32
N LEU A 57 0.08 -2.83 8.18
CA LEU A 57 1.19 -1.89 8.27
C LEU A 57 1.14 -1.08 9.58
N VAL A 58 0.02 -1.15 10.30
CA VAL A 58 -0.18 -0.70 11.69
C VAL A 58 0.09 -1.83 12.69
#